data_AF-A0A846GWK3-F1
#
_entry.id   AF-A0A846GWK3-F1
#
_cell.length_a   1.000
_cell.length_b   1.000
_cell.length_c   1.000
_cell.angle_alpha   90.00
_cell.angle_beta   90.00
_cell.angle_gamma   90.00
#
_symmetry.space_group_name_H-M   'P 1'
#
loop_
_entity.id
_entity.type
_entity.pdbx_description
1 polymer ?
#
loop_
_entity_poly.entity_id
_entity_poly.type
_entity_poly.pdbx_seq_one_letter_code
_entity_poly.pdbx_strand_id
1 'polypeptide(L)'
;MIKSGNDYIASLKGNQPSLFKEVKTNFTPEVTDLQINKGHGRIEKRHVSICKNLDSIRPWPGLTTLIQVKSERQVFTHHVIEVTTETRYYISSLSLTAQEFAERIRGYWGVENKVHYGARCYSR
;
A
#
# COMPACT_ATOMS: atom_id res chain seq x y z
N MET A 1 13.32 24.25 7.46
CA MET A 1 12.59 23.01 7.82
C MET A 1 11.39 22.89 6.89
N ILE A 2 11.47 22.07 5.85
CA ILE A 2 10.43 22.00 4.81
C ILE A 2 9.36 21.02 5.28
N LYS A 3 8.32 21.54 5.94
CA LYS A 3 7.02 20.86 6.07
C LYS A 3 6.31 20.97 4.72
N SER A 4 6.55 20.04 3.80
CA SER A 4 5.60 19.86 2.69
C SER A 4 4.38 19.14 3.27
N GLY A 5 3.35 19.92 3.60
CA GLY A 5 2.07 19.47 4.16
C GLY A 5 1.19 18.69 3.18
N ASN A 6 1.77 17.82 2.36
CA ASN A 6 1.02 16.93 1.48
C ASN A 6 1.17 15.50 1.98
N ASP A 7 0.06 14.96 2.47
CA ASP A 7 -0.02 13.56 2.84
C ASP A 7 0.18 12.64 1.65
N TYR A 8 0.84 11.50 1.88
CA TYR A 8 1.15 10.56 0.81
C TYR A 8 0.88 9.11 1.20
N ILE A 9 0.65 8.28 0.18
CA ILE A 9 0.74 6.82 0.21
C ILE A 9 1.64 6.43 -0.97
N ALA A 10 2.81 5.86 -0.69
CA ALA A 10 3.79 5.53 -1.73
C ALA A 10 4.10 4.03 -1.74
N SER A 11 4.05 3.41 -2.93
CA SER A 11 4.45 2.01 -3.11
C SER A 11 5.98 1.87 -3.11
N LEU A 12 6.49 0.89 -2.37
CA LEU A 12 7.94 0.68 -2.22
C LEU A 12 8.56 -0.16 -3.35
N LYS A 13 7.77 -1.02 -4.02
CA LYS A 13 8.28 -1.92 -5.08
C LYS A 13 8.88 -1.08 -6.22
N GLY A 14 10.14 -1.33 -6.57
CA GLY A 14 10.85 -0.66 -7.68
C GLY A 14 11.34 0.76 -7.39
N ASN A 15 10.62 1.54 -6.57
CA ASN A 15 10.95 2.94 -6.30
C ASN A 15 12.06 3.11 -5.25
N GLN A 16 12.08 2.26 -4.22
CA GLN A 16 13.02 2.37 -3.09
C GLN A 16 13.46 0.98 -2.61
N PRO A 17 14.37 0.31 -3.33
CA PRO A 17 14.68 -1.11 -3.11
C PRO A 17 15.25 -1.41 -1.72
N SER A 18 16.08 -0.52 -1.17
CA SER A 18 16.68 -0.69 0.17
C SER A 18 15.62 -0.59 1.27
N LEU A 19 14.75 0.43 1.20
CA LEU A 19 13.65 0.60 2.14
C LEU A 19 12.62 -0.52 2.01
N PHE A 20 12.34 -0.97 0.79
CA PHE A 20 11.48 -2.12 0.55
C PHE A 20 11.99 -3.37 1.27
N LYS A 21 13.30 -3.65 1.19
CA LYS A 21 13.90 -4.83 1.86
C LYS A 21 13.79 -4.72 3.38
N GLU A 22 14.06 -3.54 3.93
CA GLU A 22 13.98 -3.27 5.37
C GLU A 22 12.54 -3.43 5.88
N VAL A 23 11.58 -2.74 5.24
CA VAL A 23 10.15 -2.87 5.57
C VAL A 23 9.70 -4.31 5.44
N LYS A 24 10.03 -5.00 4.34
CA LYS A 24 9.67 -6.41 4.15
C LYS A 24 10.20 -7.32 5.26
N THR A 25 11.38 -7.02 5.82
CA THR A 25 12.03 -7.84 6.87
C THR A 25 11.46 -7.55 8.25
N ASN A 26 11.18 -6.28 8.54
CA ASN A 26 10.82 -5.82 9.88
C ASN A 26 9.31 -5.54 10.04
N PHE A 27 8.50 -5.75 8.99
CA PHE A 27 7.07 -5.49 9.05
C PHE A 27 6.35 -6.50 9.97
N THR A 28 5.77 -5.98 11.04
CA THR A 28 4.93 -6.73 11.98
C THR A 28 3.49 -6.22 11.88
N PRO A 29 2.53 -7.04 11.41
CA PRO A 29 1.13 -6.59 11.29
C PRO A 29 0.53 -6.35 12.68
N GLU A 30 0.00 -5.14 12.91
CA GLU A 30 -0.69 -4.78 14.17
C GLU A 30 -2.20 -4.84 14.00
N VAL A 31 -2.71 -4.24 12.93
CA VAL A 31 -4.14 -4.23 12.59
C VAL A 31 -4.32 -4.72 11.17
N THR A 32 -5.35 -5.53 10.93
CA THR A 32 -5.62 -6.14 9.64
C THR A 32 -7.07 -5.94 9.21
N ASP A 33 -7.27 -5.87 7.90
CA ASP A 33 -8.57 -5.84 7.22
C ASP A 33 -8.57 -6.88 6.10
N LEU A 34 -9.69 -7.60 5.95
CA LEU A 34 -9.86 -8.63 4.92
C LEU A 34 -11.06 -8.29 4.04
N GLN A 35 -10.79 -8.05 2.77
CA GLN A 35 -11.82 -7.83 1.75
C GLN A 35 -11.90 -9.03 0.83
N ILE A 36 -13.09 -9.61 0.70
CA ILE A 36 -13.37 -10.70 -0.23
C ILE A 36 -14.39 -10.22 -1.25
N ASN A 37 -14.05 -10.33 -2.54
CA ASN A 37 -14.96 -10.06 -3.63
C ASN A 37 -15.13 -11.32 -4.48
N LYS A 38 -16.37 -11.67 -4.81
CA LYS A 38 -16.71 -12.85 -5.62
C LYS A 38 -17.57 -12.40 -6.79
N GLY A 39 -17.25 -12.84 -8.00
CA GLY A 39 -18.07 -12.54 -9.18
C GLY A 39 -17.51 -13.17 -10.45
N HIS A 40 -18.40 -13.55 -11.37
CA HIS A 40 -18.08 -14.05 -12.72
C HIS A 40 -16.97 -15.12 -12.77
N GLY A 41 -17.04 -16.14 -11.90
CA GLY A 41 -16.03 -17.20 -11.86
C GLY A 41 -14.67 -16.75 -11.31
N ARG A 42 -14.61 -15.62 -10.60
CA ARG A 42 -13.39 -15.13 -9.93
C ARG A 42 -13.66 -14.86 -8.45
N ILE A 43 -12.67 -15.18 -7.61
CA ILE A 43 -12.61 -14.77 -6.22
C ILE A 43 -11.35 -13.92 -6.03
N GLU A 44 -11.51 -12.72 -5.48
CA GLU A 44 -10.41 -11.85 -5.10
C GLU A 44 -10.43 -11.64 -3.59
N LYS A 45 -9.36 -12.03 -2.91
CA LYS A 45 -9.14 -11.76 -1.50
C LYS A 45 -8.03 -10.73 -1.39
N ARG A 46 -8.26 -9.66 -0.62
CA ARG A 46 -7.25 -8.67 -0.30
C ARG A 46 -7.15 -8.57 1.22
N HIS A 47 -5.96 -8.83 1.72
CA HIS A 47 -5.62 -8.69 3.12
C HIS A 47 -4.71 -7.46 3.27
N VAL A 48 -5.20 -6.45 3.96
CA VAL A 48 -4.47 -5.21 4.24
C VAL A 48 -4.04 -5.25 5.70
N SER A 49 -2.76 -5.06 5.95
CA SER A 49 -2.21 -5.00 7.30
C SER A 49 -1.48 -3.68 7.47
N ILE A 50 -1.59 -3.07 8.64
CA ILE A 50 -0.88 -1.85 8.99
C ILE A 50 0.04 -2.08 10.20
N CYS A 51 1.12 -1.31 10.22
CA CYS A 51 2.08 -1.24 11.31
C CYS A 51 2.44 0.23 11.54
N LYS A 52 2.27 0.70 12.77
CA LYS A 52 2.63 2.03 13.27
C LYS A 52 3.90 1.98 14.10
N ASN A 53 4.36 0.80 14.53
CA ASN A 53 5.70 0.66 15.07
C ASN A 53 6.75 0.84 13.95
N LEU A 54 7.55 1.89 14.06
CA LEU A 54 8.57 2.26 13.07
C LEU A 54 10.00 2.13 13.63
N ASP A 55 10.18 1.59 14.84
CA ASP A 55 11.49 1.56 15.52
C ASP A 55 12.56 0.81 14.71
N SER A 56 12.12 -0.18 13.93
CA SER A 56 12.99 -1.02 13.09
C SER A 56 13.13 -0.52 11.64
N ILE A 57 12.59 0.67 11.34
CA ILE A 57 12.62 1.27 10.00
C ILE A 57 13.42 2.56 10.05
N ARG A 58 14.26 2.78 9.04
CA ARG A 58 15.02 4.01 8.91
C ARG A 58 14.10 5.24 8.89
N PRO A 59 14.55 6.39 9.39
CA PRO A 59 13.77 7.62 9.34
C PRO A 59 13.36 7.95 7.90
N TRP A 60 12.09 8.27 7.71
CA TRP A 60 11.54 8.71 6.44
C TRP A 60 10.66 9.93 6.65
N PRO A 61 10.73 10.97 5.79
CA PRO A 61 10.04 12.23 6.02
C PRO A 61 8.53 12.06 6.20
N GLY A 62 8.02 12.36 7.39
CA GLY A 62 6.60 12.30 7.70
C GLY A 62 6.02 10.89 7.78
N LEU A 63 6.83 9.83 7.83
CA LEU A 63 6.34 8.45 7.92
C LEU A 63 5.60 8.20 9.24
N THR A 64 4.38 7.71 9.16
CA THR A 64 3.54 7.36 10.31
C THR A 64 3.03 5.93 10.26
N THR A 65 2.92 5.33 9.07
CA THR A 65 2.31 4.00 8.92
C THR A 65 2.93 3.24 7.75
N LEU A 66 3.29 1.99 8.02
CA LEU A 66 3.62 0.98 7.02
C LEU A 66 2.37 0.18 6.69
N ILE A 67 2.22 -0.18 5.42
CA ILE A 67 1.05 -0.93 4.95
C ILE A 67 1.56 -2.11 4.12
N GLN A 68 1.06 -3.31 4.43
CA GLN A 68 1.22 -4.50 3.61
C GLN A 68 -0.13 -4.83 2.97
N VAL A 69 -0.13 -5.07 1.67
CA VAL A 69 -1.32 -5.54 0.93
C VAL A 69 -0.99 -6.87 0.28
N LYS A 70 -1.62 -7.93 0.75
CA LYS A 70 -1.59 -9.26 0.12
C LYS A 70 -2.88 -9.44 -0.67
N SER A 71 -2.75 -9.64 -1.98
CA SER A 71 -3.88 -9.92 -2.86
C SER A 71 -3.76 -11.35 -3.38
N GLU A 72 -4.84 -12.11 -3.29
CA GLU A 72 -5.02 -13.43 -3.88
C GLU A 72 -6.17 -13.34 -4.88
N ARG A 73 -5.90 -13.73 -6.13
CA ARG A 73 -6.88 -13.83 -7.19
C ARG A 73 -6.99 -15.29 -7.60
N GLN A 74 -8.19 -15.84 -7.46
CA GLN A 74 -8.54 -17.17 -7.92
C GLN A 74 -9.48 -17.04 -9.11
N VAL A 75 -9.12 -17.61 -10.25
CA VAL A 75 -9.96 -17.65 -11.46
C VAL A 75 -10.35 -19.11 -11.71
N PHE A 76 -11.66 -19.35 -11.75
CA PHE A 76 -12.24 -20.66 -12.02
C PHE A 76 -12.52 -20.74 -13.52
N THR A 77 -11.78 -21.59 -14.21
CA THR A 77 -12.06 -21.98 -15.59
C THR A 77 -12.59 -23.42 -15.60
N HIS A 78 -13.14 -23.89 -16.73
CA HIS A 78 -13.83 -25.19 -16.80
C HIS A 78 -13.04 -26.39 -16.24
N HIS A 79 -11.71 -26.35 -16.30
CA HIS A 79 -10.85 -27.49 -15.93
C HIS A 79 -9.72 -27.15 -14.95
N VAL A 80 -9.52 -25.87 -14.62
CA VAL A 80 -8.42 -25.46 -13.74
C VAL A 80 -8.80 -24.23 -12.90
N ILE A 81 -8.26 -24.21 -11.68
CA ILE A 81 -8.30 -23.06 -10.79
C ILE A 81 -6.92 -22.40 -10.87
N GLU A 82 -6.87 -21.20 -11.45
CA GLU A 82 -5.65 -20.40 -11.47
C GLU A 82 -5.60 -19.50 -10.23
N VAL A 83 -4.55 -19.66 -9.42
CA VAL A 83 -4.33 -18.84 -8.22
C VAL A 83 -3.12 -17.95 -8.42
N THR A 84 -3.32 -16.64 -8.36
CA THR A 84 -2.25 -15.65 -8.40
C THR A 84 -2.19 -14.93 -7.06
N THR A 85 -1.00 -14.83 -6.47
CA THR A 85 -0.78 -14.06 -5.24
C THR A 85 0.21 -12.93 -5.49
N GLU A 86 -0.07 -11.76 -4.92
CA GLU A 86 0.83 -10.62 -4.95
C GLU A 86 0.90 -9.95 -3.58
N THR A 87 2.11 -9.63 -3.13
CA THR A 87 2.33 -8.83 -1.92
C THR A 87 2.94 -7.49 -2.29
N ARG A 88 2.36 -6.41 -1.81
CA ARG A 88 2.84 -5.03 -1.97
C ARG A 88 3.05 -4.39 -0.61
N TYR A 89 4.03 -3.50 -0.55
CA TYR A 89 4.33 -2.71 0.63
C TYR A 89 4.24 -1.24 0.28
N TYR A 90 3.68 -0.46 1.20
CA TYR A 90 3.52 0.97 1.09
C TYR A 90 3.97 1.66 2.37
N ILE A 91 4.35 2.92 2.21
CA ILE A 91 4.61 3.86 3.30
C ILE A 91 3.62 5.01 3.21
N SER A 92 3.20 5.53 4.35
CA SER A 92 2.28 6.67 4.40
C SER A 92 2.59 7.62 5.55
N SER A 93 2.28 8.90 5.33
CA SER A 93 2.23 9.92 6.38
C SER A 93 0.89 10.04 7.09
N LEU A 94 -0.10 9.27 6.62
CA LEU A 94 -1.44 9.24 7.19
C LEU A 94 -1.51 8.23 8.33
N SER A 95 -2.32 8.51 9.34
CA SER A 95 -2.67 7.56 10.40
C SER A 95 -4.14 7.17 10.26
N LEU A 96 -4.41 6.24 9.33
CA LEU A 96 -5.76 5.72 9.06
C LEU A 96 -5.91 4.29 9.55
N THR A 97 -7.13 3.79 9.52
CA THR A 97 -7.44 2.37 9.76
C THR A 97 -7.05 1.49 8.58
N ALA A 98 -6.88 0.18 8.82
CA ALA A 98 -6.57 -0.78 7.75
C ALA A 98 -7.66 -0.79 6.66
N GLN A 99 -8.94 -0.63 7.05
CA GLN A 99 -10.07 -0.52 6.12
C GLN A 99 -9.96 0.73 5.22
N GLU A 100 -9.72 1.92 5.80
CA GLU A 100 -9.57 3.15 5.02
C GLU A 100 -8.39 3.07 4.05
N PHE A 101 -7.27 2.46 4.47
CA PHE A 101 -6.16 2.17 3.56
C PHE A 101 -6.56 1.19 2.46
N ALA A 102 -7.33 0.15 2.78
CA ALA A 102 -7.83 -0.81 1.79
C ALA A 102 -8.69 -0.13 0.73
N GLU A 103 -9.61 0.76 1.14
CA GLU A 103 -10.48 1.53 0.25
C GLU A 103 -9.68 2.50 -0.64
N ARG A 104 -8.77 3.29 -0.02
CA ARG A 104 -7.91 4.22 -0.77
C ARG A 104 -7.05 3.48 -1.77
N ILE A 105 -6.31 2.46 -1.34
CA ILE A 105 -5.44 1.67 -2.21
C ILE A 105 -6.26 1.05 -3.34
N ARG A 106 -7.44 0.49 -3.07
CA ARG A 106 -8.34 -0.04 -4.11
C ARG A 106 -8.70 1.00 -5.17
N GLY A 107 -9.00 2.23 -4.78
CA GLY A 107 -9.28 3.34 -5.71
C GLY A 107 -8.08 3.69 -6.60
N TYR A 108 -6.85 3.58 -6.08
CA TYR A 108 -5.62 3.88 -6.83
C TYR A 108 -5.30 2.88 -7.96
N TRP A 109 -5.83 1.66 -7.93
CA TRP A 109 -5.52 0.62 -8.93
C TRP A 109 -6.15 0.81 -10.32
N GLY A 110 -7.01 1.82 -10.50
CA GLY A 110 -7.64 2.16 -11.78
C GLY A 110 -7.01 3.34 -12.53
N VAL A 111 -6.12 4.11 -11.89
CA VAL A 111 -5.56 5.37 -12.45
C VAL A 111 -4.05 5.34 -12.31
N GLU A 112 -3.39 4.77 -13.31
CA GLU A 112 -1.93 4.84 -13.44
C GLU A 112 -1.55 6.25 -13.95
N ASN A 113 -1.62 7.28 -13.10
CA ASN A 113 -0.90 8.55 -13.35
C ASN A 113 -0.91 9.54 -12.17
N LYS A 114 0.29 10.03 -11.89
CA LYS A 114 0.64 11.42 -11.56
C LYS A 114 0.21 12.05 -10.22
N VAL A 115 1.27 12.32 -9.43
CA VAL A 115 1.67 13.66 -8.95
C VAL A 115 0.91 14.24 -7.75
N HIS A 116 1.71 14.60 -6.73
CA HIS A 116 1.64 15.96 -6.18
C HIS A 116 3.06 16.55 -6.03
N TYR A 117 3.74 16.79 -7.16
CA TYR A 117 4.55 17.99 -7.29
C TYR A 117 3.59 19.18 -7.38
N GLY A 118 3.19 19.66 -6.22
CA GLY A 118 2.55 20.97 -6.04
C GLY A 118 3.60 21.99 -5.61
N ALA A 119 4.65 22.17 -6.40
CA ALA A 119 5.52 23.35 -6.28
C ALA A 119 5.35 24.17 -7.56
N ARG A 120 4.17 24.78 -7.72
CA ARG A 120 4.04 25.94 -8.59
C ARG A 120 4.19 27.19 -7.75
N CYS A 121 5.27 27.90 -8.09
CA CYS A 121 5.43 29.35 -8.12
C CYS A 121 5.29 30.10 -6.79
N TYR A 122 6.40 30.68 -6.34
CA TYR A 122 6.45 32.14 -6.30
C TYR A 122 7.73 32.63 -6.97
N SER A 123 7.51 33.49 -7.96
CA SER A 123 8.51 34.32 -8.61
C SER A 123 8.85 35.49 -7.69
N ARG A 124 10.13 35.87 -7.77
CA ARG A 124 10.77 37.15 -7.45
C ARG A 124 11.45 37.26 -6.09
#